data_AF-A0A661V3Y2-F1
#
_entry.id   AF-A0A661V3Y2-F1
#
_cell.length_a   1.000
_cell.length_b   1.000
_cell.length_c   1.000
_cell.angle_alpha   90.00
_cell.angle_beta   90.00
_cell.angle_gamma   90.00
#
_symmetry.space_group_name_H-M   'P 1'
#
loop_
_entity.id
_entity.type
_entity.pdbx_description
1 polymer ?
#
loop_
_entity_poly.entity_id
_entity_poly.type
_entity_poly.pdbx_seq_one_letter_code
_entity_poly.pdbx_strand_id
1 'polypeptide(L)'
;MNIHLTDHQLLAYLEGELPPERCERVRSHLRTCPACRARLERLTRTAEELTATLHAVGERVPLAPARSWNALVQRRKRPRPRLLALKPHPFLYPVVTLLVLVLVAAGFLGLIHTLAVTDPTPTREPPTPSPSPATNPSLSPGPLPHSTSGRLTTPISLLILGTDGESATSDQMDTLLLLYVDAGAERALLISIPSHLYVDVPDRGQVRAGSVYGLGKRGENTTGLALAREAISTTLGLPVHHVALVRFESFVTLVDAIGGVVVEVPYPIEDPRFPDDRGGYD
;
A
#
# COMPACT_ATOMS: atom_id res chain seq x y z
N MET A 1 -12.59 37.01 4.08
CA MET A 1 -11.68 35.85 4.12
C MET A 1 -12.40 34.70 3.47
N ASN A 2 -12.05 34.33 2.23
CA ASN A 2 -12.77 33.30 1.48
C ASN A 2 -12.35 31.92 1.98
N ILE A 3 -13.13 31.37 2.91
CA ILE A 3 -12.94 30.01 3.41
C ILE A 3 -13.23 29.05 2.26
N HIS A 4 -12.24 28.25 1.87
CA HIS A 4 -12.38 27.21 0.86
C HIS A 4 -13.03 25.95 1.44
N LEU A 5 -13.72 25.19 0.60
CA LEU A 5 -14.27 23.88 0.97
C LEU A 5 -13.14 22.87 1.24
N THR A 6 -13.34 22.02 2.24
CA THR A 6 -12.42 20.91 2.54
C THR A 6 -12.65 19.71 1.61
N ASP A 7 -11.66 18.82 1.47
CA ASP A 7 -11.81 17.60 0.65
C ASP A 7 -12.99 16.74 1.10
N HIS A 8 -13.21 16.62 2.41
CA HIS A 8 -14.35 15.90 2.95
C HIS A 8 -15.69 16.51 2.51
N GLN A 9 -15.79 17.84 2.45
CA GLN A 9 -17.02 18.51 2.00
C GLN A 9 -17.28 18.31 0.51
N LEU A 10 -16.22 18.26 -0.30
CA LEU A 10 -16.31 18.00 -1.74
C LEU A 10 -16.65 16.53 -2.04
N LEU A 11 -16.04 15.59 -1.30
CA LEU A 11 -16.33 14.16 -1.43
C LEU A 11 -17.76 13.82 -0.99
N ALA A 12 -18.19 14.29 0.18
CA ALA A 12 -19.56 14.11 0.64
C ALA A 12 -20.60 14.72 -0.32
N TYR A 13 -20.23 15.78 -1.06
CA TYR A 13 -21.06 16.34 -2.12
C TYR A 13 -21.13 15.43 -3.36
N LEU A 14 -20.02 14.82 -3.77
CA LEU A 14 -19.97 13.86 -4.89
C LEU A 14 -20.74 12.57 -4.57
N GLU A 15 -20.62 12.09 -3.34
CA GLU A 15 -21.24 10.85 -2.86
C GLU A 15 -22.74 11.03 -2.53
N GLY A 16 -23.26 12.26 -2.56
CA GLY A 16 -24.67 12.56 -2.28
C GLY A 16 -25.04 12.50 -0.80
N GLU A 17 -24.06 12.43 0.10
CA GLU A 17 -24.26 12.29 1.55
C GLU A 17 -24.62 13.61 2.25
N LEU A 18 -24.50 14.75 1.56
CA LEU A 18 -24.81 16.04 2.16
C LEU A 18 -26.33 16.30 2.20
N PRO A 19 -26.87 16.76 3.36
CA PRO A 19 -28.26 17.19 3.44
C PRO A 19 -28.53 18.34 2.45
N PRO A 20 -29.78 18.49 1.96
CA PRO A 20 -30.12 19.36 0.84
C PRO A 20 -29.66 20.81 1.04
N GLU A 21 -29.77 21.34 2.26
CA GLU A 21 -29.29 22.68 2.61
C GLU A 21 -27.77 22.83 2.43
N ARG A 22 -26.99 21.81 2.79
CA ARG A 22 -25.52 21.82 2.65
C ARG A 22 -25.11 21.65 1.19
N CYS A 23 -25.81 20.81 0.44
CA CYS A 23 -25.63 20.68 -1.01
C CYS A 23 -25.75 22.02 -1.73
N GLU A 24 -26.77 22.83 -1.39
CA GLU A 24 -26.98 24.12 -2.02
C GLU A 24 -25.88 25.14 -1.66
N ARG A 25 -25.38 25.10 -0.42
CA ARG A 25 -24.20 25.90 -0.01
C ARG A 25 -22.94 25.50 -0.78
N VAL A 26 -22.70 24.21 -0.98
CA VAL A 26 -21.56 23.73 -1.77
C VAL A 26 -21.72 24.17 -3.23
N ARG A 27 -22.90 23.99 -3.84
CA ARG A 27 -23.18 24.43 -5.23
C ARG A 27 -22.96 25.92 -5.43
N SER A 28 -23.50 26.74 -4.53
CA SER A 28 -23.33 28.20 -4.60
C SER A 28 -21.86 28.62 -4.45
N HIS A 29 -21.09 27.95 -3.59
CA HIS A 29 -19.65 28.17 -3.48
C HIS A 29 -18.88 27.75 -4.73
N LEU A 30 -19.20 26.60 -5.34
CA LEU A 30 -18.54 26.11 -6.56
C LEU A 30 -18.79 27.01 -7.78
N ARG A 31 -19.90 27.77 -7.80
CA ARG A 31 -20.17 28.80 -8.81
C ARG A 31 -19.24 30.00 -8.67
N THR A 32 -18.88 30.37 -7.45
CA THR A 32 -18.10 31.59 -7.16
C THR A 32 -16.60 31.35 -6.95
N CYS A 33 -16.19 30.12 -6.58
CA CYS A 33 -14.80 29.78 -6.30
C CYS A 33 -14.18 28.86 -7.38
N PRO A 34 -13.33 29.40 -8.28
CA PRO A 34 -12.68 28.59 -9.32
C PRO A 34 -11.69 27.55 -8.75
N ALA A 35 -11.04 27.85 -7.62
CA ALA A 35 -10.10 26.93 -6.97
C ALA A 35 -10.79 25.66 -6.46
N CYS A 36 -11.96 25.79 -5.84
CA CYS A 36 -12.74 24.63 -5.37
C CYS A 36 -13.32 23.82 -6.54
N ARG A 37 -13.70 24.48 -7.65
CA ARG A 37 -14.13 23.80 -8.88
C ARG A 37 -13.02 22.95 -9.49
N ALA A 38 -11.83 23.52 -9.67
CA ALA A 38 -10.67 22.79 -10.18
C ALA A 38 -10.27 21.63 -9.25
N ARG A 39 -10.50 21.76 -7.94
CA ARG A 39 -10.27 20.68 -6.97
C ARG A 39 -11.28 19.54 -7.12
N LEU A 40 -12.56 19.87 -7.30
CA LEU A 40 -13.62 18.89 -7.57
C LEU A 40 -13.36 18.12 -8.89
N GLU A 41 -12.99 18.84 -9.95
CA GLU A 41 -12.65 18.25 -11.27
C GLU A 41 -11.45 17.29 -11.18
N ARG A 42 -10.47 17.59 -10.32
CA ARG A 42 -9.36 16.66 -10.06
C ARG A 42 -9.84 15.38 -9.39
N LEU A 43 -10.71 15.49 -8.37
CA LEU A 43 -11.25 14.33 -7.66
C LEU A 43 -12.06 13.42 -8.61
N THR A 44 -12.91 14.00 -9.45
CA THR A 44 -13.72 13.23 -10.42
C THR A 44 -12.85 12.54 -11.45
N ARG A 45 -11.84 13.24 -12.01
CA ARG A 45 -10.91 12.65 -12.98
C ARG A 45 -10.13 11.48 -12.38
N THR A 46 -9.64 11.64 -11.15
CA THR A 46 -8.95 10.56 -10.44
C THR A 46 -9.87 9.35 -10.24
N ALA A 47 -11.14 9.55 -9.88
CA ALA A 47 -12.10 8.46 -9.73
C ALA A 47 -12.36 7.72 -11.06
N GLU A 48 -12.52 8.46 -12.16
CA GLU A 48 -12.68 7.90 -13.52
C GLU A 48 -11.45 7.10 -13.95
N GLU A 49 -10.25 7.65 -13.75
CA GLU A 49 -8.98 6.97 -14.08
C GLU A 49 -8.77 5.69 -13.26
N LEU A 50 -9.06 5.73 -11.96
CA LEU A 50 -9.02 4.56 -11.08
C LEU A 50 -10.01 3.50 -11.55
N THR A 51 -11.25 3.89 -11.85
CA THR A 51 -12.29 2.96 -12.30
C THR A 51 -11.90 2.29 -13.62
N ALA A 52 -11.41 3.06 -14.60
CA ALA A 52 -10.94 2.52 -15.87
C ALA A 52 -9.78 1.54 -15.69
N THR A 53 -8.85 1.85 -14.77
CA THR A 53 -7.70 1.00 -14.49
C THR A 53 -8.11 -0.30 -13.80
N LEU A 54 -9.01 -0.22 -12.82
CA LEU A 54 -9.56 -1.39 -12.14
C LEU A 54 -10.33 -2.30 -13.10
N HIS A 55 -11.11 -1.73 -14.02
CA HIS A 55 -11.81 -2.49 -15.05
C HIS A 55 -10.84 -3.20 -15.99
N ALA A 56 -9.82 -2.48 -16.51
CA ALA A 56 -8.83 -3.04 -17.42
C ALA A 56 -8.03 -4.19 -16.79
N VAL A 57 -7.74 -4.10 -15.48
CA VAL A 57 -7.08 -5.18 -14.74
C VAL A 57 -8.04 -6.30 -14.40
N GLY A 58 -9.29 -5.99 -14.03
CA GLY A 58 -10.31 -6.99 -13.71
C GLY A 58 -10.67 -7.91 -14.88
N GLU A 59 -10.71 -7.40 -16.11
CA GLU A 59 -10.96 -8.22 -17.30
C GLU A 59 -9.77 -9.13 -17.67
N ARG A 60 -8.55 -8.71 -17.36
CA ARG A 60 -7.32 -9.40 -17.82
C ARG A 60 -6.67 -10.28 -16.79
N VAL A 61 -6.81 -9.96 -15.51
CA VAL A 61 -6.25 -10.75 -14.41
C VAL A 61 -7.31 -11.76 -13.99
N PRO A 62 -7.16 -13.06 -14.34
CA PRO A 62 -7.98 -14.06 -13.69
C PRO A 62 -7.69 -13.97 -12.19
N LEU A 63 -8.70 -13.66 -11.39
CA LEU A 63 -8.66 -13.80 -9.94
C LEU A 63 -8.46 -15.29 -9.65
N ALA A 64 -7.22 -15.77 -9.73
CA ALA A 64 -6.89 -17.17 -9.57
C ALA A 64 -6.73 -17.46 -8.07
N PRO A 65 -7.70 -18.14 -7.41
CA PRO A 65 -7.63 -18.47 -5.98
C PRO A 65 -6.44 -19.38 -5.63
N ALA A 66 -5.73 -19.92 -6.63
CA ALA A 66 -4.50 -20.70 -6.46
C ALA A 66 -3.33 -19.94 -5.81
N ARG A 67 -3.40 -18.60 -5.72
CA ARG A 67 -2.46 -17.76 -4.95
C ARG A 67 -3.11 -17.07 -3.74
N SER A 68 -4.30 -17.50 -3.34
CA SER A 68 -4.93 -17.05 -2.11
C SER A 68 -4.11 -17.45 -0.88
N TRP A 69 -4.32 -16.75 0.23
CA TRP A 69 -3.73 -17.06 1.53
C TRP A 69 -3.90 -18.54 1.90
N ASN A 70 -5.03 -19.15 1.52
CA ASN A 70 -5.31 -20.58 1.71
C ASN A 70 -4.29 -21.49 1.00
N ALA A 71 -3.87 -21.15 -0.22
CA ALA A 71 -2.87 -21.93 -0.96
C ALA A 71 -1.48 -21.87 -0.31
N LEU A 72 -1.11 -20.71 0.28
CA LEU A 72 0.14 -20.53 1.04
C LEU A 72 0.11 -21.27 2.38
N VAL A 73 -1.00 -21.17 3.13
CA VAL A 73 -1.19 -21.89 4.39
C VAL A 73 -1.15 -23.41 4.16
N GLN A 74 -1.78 -23.91 3.10
CA GLN A 74 -1.72 -25.33 2.77
C GLN A 74 -0.32 -25.80 2.36
N ARG A 75 0.47 -24.98 1.66
CA ARG A 75 1.90 -25.29 1.39
C ARG A 75 2.72 -25.41 2.67
N ARG A 76 2.43 -24.59 3.70
CA ARG A 76 3.10 -24.65 5.00
C ARG A 76 2.68 -25.88 5.83
N LYS A 77 1.46 -26.38 5.64
CA LYS A 77 0.94 -27.60 6.28
C LYS A 77 1.40 -28.90 5.61
N ARG A 78 2.02 -28.86 4.41
CA ARG A 78 2.57 -30.09 3.80
C ARG A 78 3.64 -30.68 4.71
N PRO A 79 3.52 -31.94 5.15
CA PRO A 79 4.55 -32.59 5.93
C PRO A 79 5.84 -32.57 5.10
N ARG A 80 6.92 -32.03 5.67
CA ARG A 80 8.24 -32.09 5.05
C ARG A 80 8.52 -33.56 4.72
N PRO A 81 8.97 -33.90 3.50
CA PRO A 81 9.41 -35.26 3.23
C PRO A 81 10.46 -35.57 4.29
N ARG A 82 10.25 -36.64 5.06
CA ARG A 82 11.28 -37.18 5.93
C ARG A 82 12.42 -37.62 5.01
N LEU A 83 13.34 -36.70 4.71
CA LEU A 83 14.65 -37.04 4.17
C LEU A 83 15.17 -38.15 5.08
N LEU A 84 15.44 -39.32 4.48
CA LEU A 84 15.92 -40.49 5.19
C LEU A 84 16.96 -40.01 6.21
N ALA A 85 16.63 -40.17 7.49
CA ALA A 85 17.53 -39.85 8.58
C ALA A 85 18.69 -40.84 8.48
N LEU A 86 19.73 -40.48 7.73
CA LEU A 86 21.00 -41.20 7.81
C LEU A 86 21.49 -41.04 9.25
N LYS A 87 21.48 -42.17 9.95
CA LYS A 87 21.92 -42.29 11.33
C LYS A 87 23.37 -41.78 11.41
N PRO A 88 23.68 -40.75 12.21
CA PRO A 88 25.04 -40.25 12.31
C PRO A 88 25.92 -41.34 12.94
N HIS A 89 26.87 -41.88 12.17
CA HIS A 89 27.86 -42.81 12.68
C HIS A 89 28.89 -42.03 13.53
N PRO A 90 29.25 -42.52 14.73
CA PRO A 90 30.12 -41.81 15.67
C PRO A 90 31.55 -41.58 15.16
N PHE A 91 31.95 -42.30 14.11
CA PHE A 91 33.26 -42.17 13.46
C PHE A 91 33.36 -41.02 12.45
N LEU A 92 32.23 -40.41 12.05
CA LEU A 92 32.18 -39.34 11.05
C LEU A 92 32.52 -37.96 11.66
N TYR A 93 32.21 -37.76 12.94
CA TYR A 93 32.53 -36.55 13.68
C TYR A 93 34.03 -36.23 13.76
N PRO A 94 34.94 -37.15 14.15
CA PRO A 94 36.37 -36.83 14.22
C PRO A 94 36.97 -36.46 12.87
N VAL A 95 36.49 -37.09 11.78
CA VAL A 95 36.94 -36.80 10.40
C VAL A 95 36.50 -35.40 9.96
N VAL A 96 35.25 -35.03 10.21
CA VAL A 96 34.73 -33.69 9.88
C VAL A 96 35.42 -32.62 10.72
N THR A 97 35.67 -32.85 12.01
CA THR A 97 36.41 -31.89 12.85
C THR A 97 37.85 -31.72 12.40
N LEU A 98 38.53 -32.79 11.97
CA LEU A 98 39.89 -32.71 11.42
C LEU A 98 39.89 -31.92 10.11
N LEU A 99 38.94 -32.17 9.21
CA LEU A 99 38.80 -31.46 7.93
C LEU A 99 38.62 -29.95 8.14
N VAL A 100 37.74 -29.56 9.07
CA VAL A 100 37.50 -28.15 9.41
C VAL A 100 38.76 -27.51 9.99
N LEU A 101 39.47 -28.20 10.89
CA LEU A 101 40.73 -27.71 11.45
C LEU A 101 41.80 -27.47 10.38
N VAL A 102 41.93 -28.39 9.42
CA VAL A 102 42.87 -28.25 8.29
C VAL A 102 42.50 -27.06 7.41
N LEU A 103 41.22 -26.87 7.10
CA LEU A 103 40.75 -25.73 6.30
C LEU A 103 40.99 -24.39 7.00
N VAL A 104 40.76 -24.33 8.31
CA VAL A 104 41.04 -23.12 9.11
C VAL A 104 42.55 -22.84 9.14
N ALA A 105 43.38 -23.85 9.36
CA ALA A 105 44.84 -23.69 9.35
C ALA A 105 45.38 -23.23 7.99
N ALA A 106 44.88 -23.81 6.89
CA ALA A 106 45.23 -23.41 5.53
C ALA A 106 44.80 -21.97 5.22
N GLY A 107 43.59 -21.58 5.65
CA GLY A 107 43.11 -20.20 5.53
C GLY A 107 43.96 -19.21 6.31
N PHE A 108 44.38 -19.57 7.52
CA PHE A 108 45.27 -18.74 8.34
C PHE A 108 46.65 -18.57 7.71
N LEU A 109 47.21 -19.63 7.13
CA LEU A 109 48.49 -19.60 6.43
C LEU A 109 48.43 -18.72 5.17
N GLY A 110 47.34 -18.79 4.40
CA GLY A 110 47.11 -17.91 3.25
C GLY A 110 46.94 -16.44 3.63
N LEU A 111 46.32 -16.16 4.78
CA LEU A 111 46.18 -14.80 5.30
C LEU A 111 47.54 -14.21 5.71
N ILE A 112 48.41 -14.99 6.38
CA ILE A 112 49.77 -14.52 6.71
C ILE A 112 50.58 -14.24 5.44
N HIS A 113 50.46 -15.08 4.40
CA HIS A 113 51.17 -14.86 3.15
C HIS A 113 50.67 -13.62 2.38
N THR A 114 49.39 -13.28 2.47
CA THR A 114 48.85 -12.08 1.81
C THR A 114 49.23 -10.80 2.53
N LEU A 115 49.29 -10.82 3.87
CA LEU A 115 49.74 -9.68 4.68
C LEU A 115 51.26 -9.41 4.56
N ALA A 116 52.05 -10.41 4.15
CA ALA A 116 53.50 -10.26 3.97
C ALA A 116 53.93 -9.69 2.59
N VAL A 117 53.04 -9.63 1.60
CA VAL A 117 53.39 -9.32 0.19
C VAL A 117 52.97 -7.92 -0.26
N THR A 118 52.24 -7.15 0.56
CA THR A 118 51.83 -5.79 0.18
C THR A 118 52.80 -4.72 0.71
N ASP A 119 53.84 -4.40 -0.05
CA ASP A 119 54.54 -3.12 0.05
C ASP A 119 53.72 -1.99 -0.62
N PRO A 120 53.66 -0.77 -0.05
CA PRO A 120 52.91 0.35 -0.63
C PRO A 120 53.66 0.96 -1.82
N THR A 121 53.14 0.77 -3.03
CA THR A 121 53.63 1.45 -4.25
C THR A 121 52.99 2.85 -4.37
N PRO A 122 53.75 3.91 -4.74
CA PRO A 122 53.29 5.29 -4.67
C PRO A 122 52.27 5.68 -5.75
N THR A 123 51.36 6.55 -5.33
CA THR A 123 50.30 7.27 -6.05
C THR A 123 50.76 7.86 -7.40
N ARG A 124 50.04 7.51 -8.47
CA ARG A 124 50.09 8.20 -9.76
C ARG A 124 48.84 9.07 -9.91
N GLU A 125 49.02 10.38 -10.03
CA GLU A 125 47.94 11.34 -10.26
C GLU A 125 47.19 11.05 -11.57
N PRO A 126 45.84 11.17 -11.59
CA PRO A 126 45.04 11.11 -12.81
C PRO A 126 45.11 12.43 -13.60
N PRO A 127 45.14 12.38 -14.95
CA PRO A 127 45.20 13.58 -15.78
C PRO A 127 43.90 14.39 -15.79
N THR A 128 44.06 15.71 -15.75
CA THR A 128 43.06 16.77 -15.88
C THR A 128 42.18 16.63 -17.14
N PRO A 129 40.84 16.62 -17.04
CA PRO A 129 39.97 16.74 -18.21
C PRO A 129 39.87 18.21 -18.68
N SER A 130 40.13 18.38 -19.97
CA SER A 130 40.00 19.63 -20.73
C SER A 130 38.53 20.06 -20.86
N PRO A 131 38.18 21.36 -20.72
CA PRO A 131 36.80 21.83 -20.81
C PRO A 131 36.29 21.79 -22.26
N SER A 132 35.27 20.95 -22.50
CA SER A 132 34.48 20.96 -23.73
C SER A 132 33.30 21.93 -23.58
N PRO A 133 32.99 22.77 -24.58
CA PRO A 133 31.99 23.82 -24.46
C PRO A 133 30.57 23.25 -24.30
N ALA A 134 29.89 23.70 -23.25
CA ALA A 134 28.48 23.41 -23.00
C ALA A 134 27.61 23.95 -24.13
N THR A 135 27.00 23.05 -24.90
CA THR A 135 25.90 23.41 -25.80
C THR A 135 24.61 23.26 -25.02
N ASN A 136 24.01 24.38 -24.62
CA ASN A 136 22.65 24.42 -24.07
C ASN A 136 21.65 23.95 -25.14
N PRO A 137 20.80 22.94 -24.89
CA PRO A 137 19.56 22.81 -25.63
C PRO A 137 18.56 23.83 -25.07
N SER A 138 18.37 24.92 -25.81
CA SER A 138 17.19 25.78 -25.67
C SER A 138 15.95 24.96 -26.01
N LEU A 139 15.22 24.51 -24.98
CA LEU A 139 13.90 23.90 -25.15
C LEU A 139 12.88 25.01 -25.37
N SER A 140 12.52 25.22 -26.64
CA SER A 140 11.30 25.91 -27.03
C SER A 140 10.09 25.21 -26.35
N PRO A 141 9.05 25.93 -25.89
CA PRO A 141 7.88 25.30 -25.31
C PRO A 141 7.15 24.53 -26.41
N GLY A 142 7.34 23.21 -26.42
CA GLY A 142 6.53 22.32 -27.23
C GLY A 142 5.06 22.40 -26.79
N PRO A 143 4.10 22.21 -27.70
CA PRO A 143 2.69 22.22 -27.35
C PRO A 143 2.41 21.13 -26.31
N LEU A 144 1.59 21.49 -25.32
CA LEU A 144 1.10 20.57 -24.28
C LEU A 144 0.64 19.25 -24.93
N PRO A 145 1.04 18.07 -24.41
CA PRO A 145 0.55 16.82 -24.94
C PRO A 145 -0.97 16.79 -24.74
N HIS A 146 -1.68 16.66 -25.86
CA HIS A 146 -3.10 16.32 -25.84
C HIS A 146 -3.26 15.01 -25.09
N SER A 147 -4.12 15.04 -24.06
CA SER A 147 -4.49 13.88 -23.27
C SER A 147 -5.18 12.86 -24.16
N THR A 148 -4.44 11.87 -24.62
CA THR A 148 -5.02 10.66 -25.21
C THR A 148 -5.54 9.81 -24.07
N SER A 149 -6.84 9.59 -24.09
CA SER A 149 -7.63 8.74 -23.21
C SER A 149 -6.89 7.46 -22.73
N GLY A 150 -6.77 7.33 -21.41
CA GLY A 150 -7.19 6.10 -20.72
C GLY A 150 -6.23 4.90 -20.64
N ARG A 151 -4.94 5.09 -20.37
CA ARG A 151 -4.12 4.01 -19.81
C ARG A 151 -3.06 4.57 -18.86
N LEU A 152 -3.25 4.36 -17.56
CA LEU A 152 -2.19 4.56 -16.57
C LEU A 152 -1.09 3.55 -16.89
N THR A 153 0.00 4.01 -17.51
CA THR A 153 1.22 3.20 -17.74
C THR A 153 2.06 3.06 -16.47
N THR A 154 1.81 3.91 -15.47
CA THR A 154 2.47 3.86 -14.17
C THR A 154 1.65 3.04 -13.18
N PRO A 155 2.30 2.16 -12.39
CA PRO A 155 1.61 1.46 -11.31
C PRO A 155 1.02 2.41 -10.29
N ILE A 156 -0.18 2.09 -9.82
CA ILE A 156 -0.90 2.85 -8.80
C ILE A 156 -1.09 2.02 -7.54
N SER A 157 -1.20 2.71 -6.41
CA SER A 157 -1.52 2.09 -5.12
C SER A 157 -2.65 2.84 -4.43
N LEU A 158 -3.64 2.09 -4.00
CA LEU A 158 -4.85 2.55 -3.34
C LEU A 158 -4.94 1.90 -1.96
N LEU A 159 -4.94 2.73 -0.92
CA LEU A 159 -5.25 2.30 0.43
C LEU A 159 -6.76 2.37 0.65
N ILE A 160 -7.39 1.25 0.98
CA ILE A 160 -8.81 1.15 1.29
C ILE A 160 -8.95 1.00 2.79
N LEU A 161 -9.73 1.89 3.40
CA LEU A 161 -10.05 1.91 4.82
C LEU A 161 -11.52 1.57 4.99
N GLY A 162 -11.82 0.50 5.72
CA GLY A 162 -13.18 0.07 6.03
C GLY A 162 -13.58 0.45 7.46
N THR A 163 -14.77 1.00 7.62
CA THR A 163 -15.39 1.34 8.91
C THR A 163 -16.79 0.75 9.02
N ASP A 164 -17.12 0.26 10.22
CA ASP A 164 -18.41 -0.30 10.62
C ASP A 164 -19.60 0.68 10.47
N GLY A 165 -19.34 1.99 10.51
CA GLY A 165 -20.37 3.00 10.26
C GLY A 165 -21.38 3.19 11.40
N GLU A 166 -21.22 2.51 12.54
CA GLU A 166 -22.17 2.59 13.68
C GLU A 166 -22.30 3.99 14.28
N SER A 167 -21.37 4.90 13.99
CA SER A 167 -21.55 6.32 14.31
C SER A 167 -20.74 7.24 13.39
N ALA A 168 -21.20 8.48 13.19
CA ALA A 168 -20.41 9.55 12.54
C ALA A 168 -19.06 9.84 13.25
N THR A 169 -18.88 9.24 14.44
CA THR A 169 -17.72 9.29 15.33
C THR A 169 -16.83 8.05 15.28
N SER A 170 -17.17 6.99 14.52
CA SER A 170 -16.30 5.82 14.38
C SER A 170 -15.01 6.25 13.66
N ASP A 171 -13.97 6.37 14.48
CA ASP A 171 -12.65 6.88 14.15
C ASP A 171 -11.64 5.72 14.03
N GLN A 172 -12.13 4.49 14.22
CA GLN A 172 -11.40 3.23 14.22
C GLN A 172 -11.69 2.49 12.92
N MET A 173 -10.63 2.11 12.20
CA MET A 173 -10.72 1.34 10.96
C MET A 173 -10.44 -0.13 11.28
N ASP A 174 -11.40 -0.99 10.98
CA ASP A 174 -11.27 -2.43 11.22
C ASP A 174 -10.63 -3.15 10.03
N THR A 175 -10.85 -2.61 8.82
CA THR A 175 -10.30 -3.15 7.58
C THR A 175 -9.34 -2.15 6.96
N LEU A 176 -8.09 -2.57 6.76
CA LEU A 176 -7.13 -1.82 5.95
C LEU A 176 -6.60 -2.73 4.86
N LEU A 177 -6.73 -2.30 3.60
CA LEU A 177 -6.30 -3.03 2.43
C LEU A 177 -5.45 -2.13 1.54
N LEU A 178 -4.25 -2.57 1.18
CA LEU A 178 -3.43 -1.91 0.17
C LEU A 178 -3.57 -2.65 -1.15
N LEU A 179 -4.24 -2.01 -2.11
CA LEU A 179 -4.35 -2.47 -3.48
C LEU A 179 -3.26 -1.83 -4.32
N TYR A 180 -2.41 -2.63 -4.94
CA TYR A 180 -1.44 -2.21 -5.94
C TYR A 180 -1.87 -2.72 -7.30
N VAL A 181 -1.91 -1.84 -8.29
CA VAL A 181 -2.36 -2.15 -9.65
C VAL A 181 -1.32 -1.65 -10.64
N ASP A 182 -0.81 -2.58 -11.45
CA ASP A 182 0.06 -2.31 -12.58
C ASP A 182 -0.63 -2.77 -13.87
N ALA A 183 -1.24 -1.81 -14.58
CA ALA A 183 -1.92 -2.09 -15.84
C ALA A 183 -0.95 -2.39 -16.99
N GLY A 184 0.31 -1.95 -16.89
CA GLY A 184 1.35 -2.25 -17.87
C GLY A 184 1.85 -3.69 -17.77
N ALA A 185 2.04 -4.18 -16.55
CA ALA A 185 2.43 -5.56 -16.27
C ALA A 185 1.24 -6.53 -16.11
N GLU A 186 0.00 -6.03 -16.19
CA GLU A 186 -1.24 -6.77 -15.98
C GLU A 186 -1.25 -7.53 -14.65
N ARG A 187 -0.93 -6.82 -13.57
CA ARG A 187 -0.83 -7.39 -12.22
C ARG A 187 -1.60 -6.52 -11.23
N ALA A 188 -2.34 -7.19 -10.36
CA ALA A 188 -2.85 -6.59 -9.13
C ALA A 188 -2.37 -7.40 -7.92
N LEU A 189 -2.08 -6.70 -6.83
CA LEU A 189 -1.76 -7.25 -5.53
C LEU A 189 -2.63 -6.58 -4.49
N LEU A 190 -3.32 -7.37 -3.68
CA LEU A 190 -4.09 -6.89 -2.54
C LEU A 190 -3.45 -7.41 -1.26
N ILE A 191 -3.09 -6.51 -0.35
CA ILE A 191 -2.49 -6.84 0.94
C ILE A 191 -3.41 -6.35 2.05
N SER A 192 -3.76 -7.23 2.98
CA SER A 192 -4.41 -6.82 4.23
C SER A 192 -3.36 -6.30 5.21
N ILE A 193 -3.60 -5.09 5.72
CA ILE A 193 -2.82 -4.47 6.79
C ILE A 193 -3.63 -4.69 8.07
N PRO A 194 -3.08 -5.40 9.08
CA PRO A 194 -3.78 -5.59 10.35
C PRO A 194 -4.06 -4.24 11.03
N SER A 195 -5.29 -3.99 11.48
CA SER A 195 -5.67 -2.76 12.19
C SER A 195 -4.89 -2.54 13.49
N HIS A 196 -4.40 -3.63 14.11
CA HIS A 196 -3.57 -3.59 15.31
C HIS A 196 -2.06 -3.40 15.04
N LEU A 197 -1.63 -3.34 13.77
CA LEU A 197 -0.23 -3.08 13.42
C LEU A 197 0.18 -1.69 13.94
N TYR A 198 1.34 -1.59 14.61
CA TYR A 198 1.91 -0.29 14.97
C TYR A 198 2.58 0.35 13.75
N VAL A 199 2.24 1.61 13.51
CA VAL A 199 2.73 2.42 12.39
C VAL A 199 3.29 3.72 12.91
N ASP A 200 4.37 4.19 12.28
CA ASP A 200 5.02 5.43 12.64
C ASP A 200 4.25 6.62 12.05
N VAL A 201 3.89 7.57 12.91
CA VAL A 201 3.25 8.83 12.51
C VAL A 201 4.23 9.98 12.77
N PRO A 202 4.57 10.76 11.74
CA PRO A 202 5.43 11.93 11.91
C PRO A 202 4.93 12.86 13.02
N ASP A 203 5.85 13.29 13.88
CA ASP A 203 5.60 14.17 15.02
C ASP A 203 4.64 13.62 16.10
N ARG A 204 4.25 12.33 16.03
CA ARG A 204 3.29 11.71 16.96
C ARG A 204 3.70 10.32 17.47
N GLY A 205 4.78 9.75 16.95
CA GLY A 205 5.29 8.44 17.38
C GLY A 205 4.46 7.28 16.82
N GLN A 206 4.50 6.14 17.51
CA GLN A 206 3.83 4.92 17.06
C GLN A 206 2.39 4.84 17.54
N VAL A 207 1.48 4.54 16.61
CA VAL A 207 0.07 4.29 16.90
C VAL A 207 -0.42 3.07 16.14
N ARG A 208 -1.56 2.50 16.55
CA ARG A 208 -2.19 1.41 15.79
C ARG A 208 -2.73 1.93 14.46
N ALA A 209 -2.53 1.18 13.38
CA ALA A 209 -2.96 1.49 12.03
C ALA A 209 -4.46 1.83 11.96
N GLY A 210 -5.29 1.05 12.67
CA GLY A 210 -6.73 1.26 12.75
C GLY A 210 -7.14 2.59 13.40
N SER A 211 -6.26 3.21 14.19
CA SER A 211 -6.57 4.47 14.91
C SER A 211 -6.00 5.71 14.21
N VAL A 212 -5.21 5.56 13.14
CA VAL A 212 -4.55 6.70 12.46
C VAL A 212 -5.57 7.64 11.82
N TYR A 213 -6.61 7.08 11.20
CA TYR A 213 -7.66 7.88 10.58
C TYR A 213 -8.35 8.79 11.60
N GLY A 214 -8.77 8.23 12.73
CA GLY A 214 -9.35 8.97 13.85
C GLY A 214 -8.42 10.03 14.43
N LEU A 215 -7.14 9.69 14.59
CA LEU A 215 -6.13 10.62 15.07
C LEU A 215 -6.00 11.84 14.14
N GLY A 216 -6.01 11.62 12.83
CA GLY A 216 -5.95 12.69 11.85
C GLY A 216 -7.22 13.54 11.82
N LYS A 217 -8.41 12.95 12.06
CA LYS A 217 -9.67 13.72 12.19
C LYS A 217 -9.68 14.69 13.37
N ARG A 218 -8.98 14.34 14.46
CA ARG A 218 -8.89 15.17 15.68
C ARG A 218 -7.78 16.23 15.60
N GLY A 219 -6.88 16.10 14.63
CA GLY A 219 -5.79 17.05 14.42
C GLY A 219 -6.27 18.32 13.71
N GLU A 220 -5.62 19.45 13.99
CA GLU A 220 -5.95 20.73 13.37
C GLU A 220 -5.39 20.89 11.95
N ASN A 221 -4.26 20.21 11.66
CA ASN A 221 -3.43 20.51 10.48
C ASN A 221 -3.46 19.43 9.38
N THR A 222 -4.19 18.32 9.57
CA THR A 222 -4.23 17.22 8.59
C THR A 222 -5.61 16.55 8.60
N THR A 223 -5.95 15.84 7.53
CA THR A 223 -7.17 15.03 7.49
C THR A 223 -6.86 13.60 7.91
N GLY A 224 -7.87 12.87 8.42
CA GLY A 224 -7.73 11.45 8.75
C GLY A 224 -7.18 10.61 7.60
N LEU A 225 -7.65 10.85 6.36
CA LEU A 225 -7.18 10.14 5.17
C LEU A 225 -5.74 10.49 4.81
N ALA A 226 -5.36 11.77 4.92
CA ALA A 226 -4.00 12.21 4.62
C ALA A 226 -3.00 11.61 5.61
N LEU A 227 -3.34 11.61 6.91
CA LEU A 227 -2.49 11.02 7.94
C LEU A 227 -2.37 9.49 7.77
N ALA A 228 -3.46 8.79 7.46
CA ALA A 228 -3.43 7.37 7.17
C ALA A 228 -2.54 7.04 5.96
N ARG A 229 -2.67 7.81 4.88
CA ARG A 229 -1.82 7.68 3.69
C ARG A 229 -0.33 7.79 4.06
N GLU A 230 0.03 8.83 4.80
CA GLU A 230 1.40 9.15 5.15
C GLU A 230 2.00 8.11 6.12
N ALA A 231 1.28 7.75 7.17
CA ALA A 231 1.74 6.78 8.17
C ALA A 231 1.96 5.40 7.55
N ILE A 232 1.00 4.91 6.74
CA ILE A 232 1.11 3.62 6.06
C ILE A 232 2.21 3.65 5.01
N SER A 233 2.29 4.71 4.22
CA SER A 233 3.33 4.85 3.18
C SER A 233 4.73 4.85 3.79
N THR A 234 4.91 5.59 4.89
CA THR A 234 6.19 5.67 5.61
C THR A 234 6.56 4.33 6.26
N THR A 235 5.61 3.71 6.97
CA THR A 235 5.87 2.46 7.70
C THR A 235 6.16 1.30 6.75
N LEU A 236 5.45 1.20 5.63
CA LEU A 236 5.64 0.12 4.66
C LEU A 236 6.76 0.40 3.65
N GLY A 237 7.25 1.64 3.56
CA GLY A 237 8.21 2.05 2.53
C GLY A 237 7.67 1.94 1.11
N LEU A 238 6.34 1.91 0.96
CA LEU A 238 5.65 1.82 -0.33
C LEU A 238 4.90 3.11 -0.61
N PRO A 239 4.94 3.65 -1.84
CA PRO A 239 4.13 4.82 -2.18
C PRO A 239 2.66 4.46 -2.06
N VAL A 240 1.86 5.34 -1.44
CA VAL A 240 0.39 5.27 -1.43
C VAL A 240 -0.13 6.48 -2.19
N HIS A 241 -0.67 6.23 -3.39
CA HIS A 241 -1.13 7.28 -4.31
C HIS A 241 -2.52 7.78 -3.95
N HIS A 242 -3.43 6.85 -3.62
CA HIS A 242 -4.83 7.13 -3.35
C HIS A 242 -5.26 6.50 -2.03
N VAL A 243 -6.27 7.09 -1.41
CA VAL A 243 -6.94 6.54 -0.23
C VAL A 243 -8.44 6.61 -0.44
N ALA A 244 -9.14 5.51 -0.17
CA ALA A 244 -10.59 5.44 -0.17
C ALA A 244 -11.09 5.02 1.21
N LEU A 245 -12.16 5.66 1.67
CA LEU A 245 -12.91 5.26 2.85
C LEU A 245 -14.17 4.53 2.39
N VAL A 246 -14.40 3.34 2.92
CA VAL A 246 -15.57 2.51 2.62
C VAL A 246 -16.33 2.30 3.92
N ARG A 247 -17.58 2.77 3.95
CA ARG A 247 -18.49 2.48 5.07
C ARG A 247 -19.22 1.16 4.81
N PHE A 248 -19.62 0.49 5.88
CA PHE A 248 -20.33 -0.78 5.79
C PHE A 248 -21.61 -0.70 4.94
N GLU A 249 -22.44 0.33 5.11
CA GLU A 249 -23.65 0.54 4.30
C GLU A 249 -23.35 0.70 2.80
N SER A 250 -22.29 1.45 2.47
CA SER A 250 -21.83 1.62 1.08
C SER A 250 -21.34 0.30 0.49
N PHE A 251 -20.70 -0.54 1.30
CA PHE A 251 -20.24 -1.86 0.89
C PHE A 251 -21.42 -2.80 0.59
N VAL A 252 -22.46 -2.83 1.43
CA VAL A 252 -23.68 -3.62 1.18
C VAL A 252 -24.32 -3.20 -0.15
N THR A 253 -24.50 -1.89 -0.34
CA THR A 253 -25.07 -1.33 -1.57
C THR A 253 -24.25 -1.71 -2.81
N LEU A 254 -22.92 -1.71 -2.71
CA LEU A 254 -22.03 -2.11 -3.79
C LEU A 254 -22.18 -3.60 -4.13
N VAL A 255 -22.23 -4.48 -3.12
CA VAL A 255 -22.38 -5.93 -3.30
C VAL A 255 -23.72 -6.25 -3.97
N ASP A 256 -24.80 -5.60 -3.55
CA ASP A 256 -26.12 -5.79 -4.15
C ASP A 256 -26.14 -5.30 -5.61
N ALA A 257 -25.50 -4.15 -5.89
CA ALA A 257 -25.43 -3.59 -7.24
C ALA A 257 -24.68 -4.48 -8.25
N ILE A 258 -23.69 -5.25 -7.79
CA ILE A 258 -22.96 -6.21 -8.64
C ILE A 258 -23.65 -7.58 -8.74
N GLY A 259 -24.82 -7.76 -8.12
CA GLY A 259 -25.59 -9.01 -8.15
C GLY A 259 -25.17 -10.03 -7.09
N GLY A 260 -24.51 -9.59 -6.02
CA GLY A 260 -24.02 -10.44 -4.94
C GLY A 260 -22.66 -11.08 -5.23
N VAL A 261 -22.10 -11.74 -4.22
CA VAL A 261 -20.81 -12.46 -4.33
C VAL A 261 -20.94 -13.91 -3.87
N VAL A 262 -20.32 -14.82 -4.61
CA VAL A 262 -20.26 -16.24 -4.21
C VAL A 262 -19.09 -16.42 -3.25
N VAL A 263 -19.40 -16.86 -2.02
CA VAL A 263 -18.41 -17.13 -0.98
C VAL A 263 -18.48 -18.60 -0.58
N GLU A 264 -17.34 -19.29 -0.61
CA GLU A 264 -17.22 -20.64 -0.06
C GLU A 264 -17.08 -20.54 1.46
N VAL A 265 -18.13 -20.95 2.18
CA VAL A 265 -18.13 -20.99 3.64
C VAL A 265 -17.82 -22.43 4.08
N PRO A 266 -16.59 -22.71 4.58
CA PRO A 266 -16.13 -24.09 4.77
C PRO A 266 -16.80 -24.84 5.93
N TYR A 267 -17.47 -24.14 6.84
CA TYR A 267 -18.21 -24.71 7.96
C TYR A 267 -19.38 -23.78 8.34
N PRO A 268 -20.49 -24.30 8.87
CA PRO A 268 -21.59 -23.47 9.36
C PRO A 268 -21.10 -22.47 10.41
N ILE A 269 -21.51 -21.21 10.27
CA ILE A 269 -21.28 -20.16 11.26
C ILE A 269 -22.61 -19.93 11.97
N GLU A 270 -22.71 -20.36 13.23
CA GLU A 270 -23.83 -20.04 14.10
C GLU A 270 -23.37 -19.01 15.12
N ASP A 271 -23.85 -17.77 14.95
CA ASP A 271 -23.74 -16.75 15.97
C ASP A 271 -25.14 -16.34 16.42
N PRO A 272 -25.71 -17.01 17.44
CA PRO A 272 -27.07 -16.73 17.92
C PRO A 272 -27.22 -15.35 18.55
N ARG A 273 -26.11 -14.60 18.75
CA ARG A 273 -26.11 -13.23 19.24
C ARG A 273 -26.03 -12.20 18.11
N PHE A 274 -25.92 -12.64 16.85
CA PHE A 274 -25.91 -11.76 15.69
C PHE A 274 -27.30 -11.69 15.02
N PRO A 275 -27.74 -10.52 14.53
CA PRO A 275 -27.23 -9.18 14.85
C PRO A 275 -27.81 -8.72 16.19
N ASP A 276 -26.97 -8.32 17.15
CA ASP A 276 -27.45 -7.44 18.20
C ASP A 276 -27.22 -5.99 17.74
N ASP A 277 -28.27 -5.17 17.75
CA ASP A 277 -28.15 -3.72 17.47
C ASP A 277 -27.42 -3.00 18.64
N ARG A 278 -26.50 -3.68 19.32
CA ARG A 278 -25.78 -3.26 20.52
C ARG A 278 -24.27 -3.23 20.33
N GLY A 279 -23.80 -3.32 19.07
CA GLY A 279 -22.38 -3.14 18.74
C GLY A 279 -21.48 -4.18 19.38
N GLY A 280 -21.87 -5.46 19.30
CA GLY A 280 -21.26 -6.59 20.01
C GLY A 280 -19.75 -6.50 20.25
N TYR A 281 -19.38 -6.37 21.52
CA TYR A 281 -18.37 -7.10 22.31
C TYR A 281 -18.27 -6.36 23.66
N ASP A 282 -18.77 -6.99 24.73
CA ASP A 282 -18.33 -6.72 26.11
C ASP A 282 -16.96 -7.39 26.36
#